data_AF-Q88LJ9-F1
#
_entry.id   AF-Q88LJ9-F1
#
_cell.length_a   1.000
_cell.length_b   1.000
_cell.length_c   1.000
_cell.angle_alpha   90.00
_cell.angle_beta   90.00
_cell.angle_gamma   90.00
#
_symmetry.space_group_name_H-M   'P 1'
#
loop_
_entity.id
_entity.type
_entity.pdbx_description
1 polymer ?
#
loop_
_entity_poly.entity_id
_entity_poly.type
_entity_poly.pdbx_seq_one_letter_code
_entity_poly.pdbx_strand_id
1 'polypeptide(L)'
;MGQQDAQQVCLNGHQITDSYHRSREFRQRHCSQCGAETIHQCQSCGIEIRGDYHVEGFLALGDPTPIPANCEGCGTQFPWAQRKQELAASAGDPTADGFKLLEHICSRFHLVTKQLRNRHDDRESLIVRDEYDVQDLLHALLKIHFDDIRPEEWTPSYAGASSRVDFLLKEEQIIVEVKKTRESLKARHIGEQLIVDIARYRAHPDCKKLICFVYDPEGWVNNPWGLESDLNRKDNDFEVRVLIVPKGH
;
A
#
# COMPACT_ATOMS: atom_id res chain seq x y z
N MET A 1 17.70 -16.67 45.33
CA MET A 1 16.54 -15.73 45.22
C MET A 1 16.56 -15.17 43.81
N GLY A 2 15.42 -15.05 43.12
CA GLY A 2 15.41 -14.47 41.78
C GLY A 2 15.29 -12.94 41.83
N GLN A 3 16.06 -12.26 40.99
CA GLN A 3 16.13 -10.79 40.93
C GLN A 3 15.69 -10.32 39.54
N GLN A 4 14.80 -9.34 39.50
CA GLN A 4 14.45 -8.63 38.28
C GLN A 4 15.50 -7.55 38.01
N ASP A 5 16.07 -7.54 36.80
CA ASP A 5 16.92 -6.45 36.32
C ASP A 5 16.07 -5.42 35.55
N ALA A 6 16.70 -4.34 35.10
CA ALA A 6 16.09 -3.32 34.26
C ALA A 6 16.58 -3.48 32.80
N GLN A 7 15.74 -3.14 31.83
CA GLN A 7 16.14 -3.04 30.43
C GLN A 7 16.42 -1.59 30.03
N GLN A 8 17.36 -1.43 29.09
CA GLN A 8 17.65 -0.17 28.43
C GLN A 8 17.14 -0.22 26.99
N VAL A 9 16.32 0.74 26.61
CA VAL A 9 15.63 0.80 25.31
C VAL A 9 15.81 2.20 24.72
N CYS A 10 16.01 2.29 23.41
CA CYS A 10 16.06 3.59 22.74
C CYS A 10 14.67 4.21 22.53
N LEU A 11 14.60 5.52 22.33
CA LEU A 11 13.32 6.21 22.10
C LEU A 11 12.56 5.71 20.85
N ASN A 12 13.23 4.98 19.95
CA ASN A 12 12.63 4.32 18.78
C ASN A 12 12.26 2.84 19.01
N GLY A 13 12.52 2.27 20.20
CA GLY A 13 12.08 0.92 20.58
C GLY A 13 13.06 -0.21 20.27
N HIS A 14 14.35 0.09 20.08
CA HIS A 14 15.39 -0.94 20.02
C HIS A 14 15.93 -1.23 21.43
N GLN A 15 15.86 -2.49 21.86
CA GLN A 15 16.45 -2.93 23.12
C GLN A 15 17.97 -2.97 23.00
N ILE A 16 18.66 -2.34 23.94
CA ILE A 16 20.12 -2.29 24.02
C ILE A 16 20.63 -3.42 24.90
N THR A 17 20.00 -3.59 26.07
CA THR A 17 20.26 -4.66 27.01
C THR A 17 19.01 -4.85 27.87
N ASP A 18 18.73 -6.07 28.30
CA ASP A 18 17.71 -6.41 29.28
C ASP A 18 18.27 -6.60 30.71
N SER A 19 19.59 -6.43 30.87
CA SER A 19 20.34 -6.66 32.10
C SER A 19 21.14 -5.41 32.50
N TYR A 20 20.46 -4.27 32.62
CA TYR A 20 21.07 -2.97 32.79
C TYR A 20 22.00 -2.91 34.02
N HIS A 21 21.60 -3.43 35.18
CA HIS A 21 22.41 -3.36 36.40
C HIS A 21 23.58 -4.33 36.41
N ARG A 22 23.34 -5.55 35.90
CA ARG A 22 24.33 -6.63 35.85
C ARG A 22 25.39 -6.45 34.77
N SER A 23 24.98 -5.99 33.60
CA SER A 23 25.78 -6.04 32.38
C SER A 23 26.09 -4.62 31.92
N ARG A 24 26.84 -3.90 32.76
CA ARG A 24 27.12 -2.46 32.62
C ARG A 24 27.89 -2.11 31.34
N GLU A 25 28.68 -3.05 30.86
CA GLU A 25 29.48 -2.96 29.64
C GLU A 25 28.65 -2.88 28.35
N PHE A 26 27.39 -3.33 28.37
CA PHE A 26 26.50 -3.24 27.21
C PHE A 26 25.65 -1.97 27.19
N ARG A 27 25.74 -1.13 28.22
CA ARG A 27 24.99 0.13 28.29
C ARG A 27 25.47 1.09 27.20
N GLN A 28 24.54 1.67 26.46
CA GLN A 28 24.85 2.66 25.42
C GLN A 28 24.06 3.93 25.68
N ARG A 29 24.66 5.12 25.54
CA ARG A 29 23.90 6.37 25.66
C ARG A 29 22.96 6.59 24.47
N HIS A 30 23.41 6.19 23.29
CA HIS A 30 22.68 6.27 22.03
C HIS A 30 22.61 4.90 21.37
N CYS A 31 21.53 4.65 20.64
CA CYS A 31 21.32 3.42 19.91
C CYS A 31 22.24 3.34 18.67
N SER A 32 23.00 2.25 18.54
CA SER A 32 23.84 1.98 17.37
C SER A 32 23.07 1.81 16.06
N GLN A 33 21.78 1.45 16.10
CA GLN A 33 20.96 1.20 14.91
C GLN A 33 20.30 2.47 14.35
N CYS A 34 19.92 3.42 15.21
CA CYS A 34 19.10 4.57 14.80
C CYS A 34 19.56 5.92 15.37
N GLY A 35 20.62 5.95 16.18
CA GLY A 35 21.16 7.18 16.77
C GLY A 35 20.34 7.80 17.91
N ALA A 36 19.13 7.31 18.19
CA ALA A 36 18.28 7.85 19.23
C ALA A 36 18.86 7.65 20.64
N GLU A 37 18.56 8.58 21.55
CA GLU A 37 18.86 8.45 22.97
C GLU A 37 18.18 7.22 23.58
N THR A 38 18.73 6.76 24.70
CA THR A 38 18.28 5.57 25.41
C THR A 38 17.80 5.89 26.81
N ILE A 39 16.79 5.15 27.25
CA ILE A 39 16.20 5.25 28.57
C ILE A 39 16.14 3.87 29.22
N HIS A 40 16.28 3.82 30.54
CA HIS A 40 16.09 2.62 31.36
C HIS A 40 15.02 2.82 32.44
N GLN A 41 14.42 4.01 32.47
CA GLN A 41 13.39 4.45 33.41
C GLN A 41 12.27 5.14 32.65
N CYS A 42 11.06 5.03 33.19
CA CYS A 42 9.91 5.77 32.71
C CYS A 42 10.12 7.28 32.90
N GLN A 43 9.97 8.05 31.82
CA GLN A 43 10.12 9.51 31.87
C GLN A 43 9.01 10.21 32.67
N SER A 44 7.90 9.54 32.97
CA SER A 44 6.78 10.12 33.74
C SER A 44 6.85 9.83 35.24
N CYS A 45 7.25 8.62 35.64
CA CYS A 45 7.23 8.20 37.05
C CYS A 45 8.57 7.70 37.59
N GLY A 46 9.61 7.61 36.75
CA GLY A 46 10.95 7.19 37.16
C GLY A 46 11.12 5.69 37.43
N ILE A 47 10.06 4.87 37.34
CA ILE A 47 10.19 3.42 37.54
C ILE A 47 11.07 2.81 36.45
N GLU A 48 11.90 1.84 36.83
CA GLU A 48 12.77 1.14 35.89
C GLU A 48 11.95 0.28 34.92
N ILE A 49 12.39 0.24 33.66
CA ILE A 49 11.75 -0.58 32.64
C ILE A 49 12.12 -2.03 32.93
N ARG A 50 11.12 -2.89 33.11
CA ARG A 50 11.30 -4.28 33.53
C ARG A 50 12.20 -5.07 32.57
N GLY A 51 13.37 -5.49 33.00
CA GLY A 51 14.33 -6.27 32.23
C GLY A 51 14.22 -7.78 32.46
N ASP A 52 15.31 -8.50 32.30
CA ASP A 52 15.37 -9.95 32.49
C ASP A 52 15.16 -10.34 33.97
N TYR A 53 14.61 -11.53 34.20
CA TYR A 53 14.47 -12.11 35.54
C TYR A 53 15.46 -13.24 35.72
N HIS A 54 16.43 -13.03 36.61
CA HIS A 54 17.50 -13.99 36.82
C HIS A 54 17.40 -14.71 38.15
N VAL A 55 17.57 -16.03 38.12
CA VAL A 55 17.73 -16.88 39.30
C VAL A 55 19.17 -17.36 39.41
N GLU A 56 19.81 -17.09 40.54
CA GLU A 56 21.19 -17.51 40.79
C GLU A 56 21.39 -19.02 40.64
N GLY A 57 22.37 -19.43 39.82
CA GLY A 57 22.68 -20.83 39.54
C GLY A 57 21.81 -21.50 38.47
N PHE A 58 20.86 -20.78 37.87
CA PHE A 58 19.98 -21.32 36.83
C PHE A 58 20.10 -20.53 35.53
N LEU A 59 20.53 -21.20 34.45
CA LEU A 59 20.64 -20.61 33.12
C LEU A 59 19.31 -20.84 32.38
N ALA A 60 18.48 -19.81 32.28
CA ALA A 60 17.27 -19.86 31.49
C ALA A 60 17.60 -19.60 30.02
N LEU A 61 17.45 -20.62 29.16
CA LEU A 61 17.41 -20.47 27.71
C LEU A 61 15.97 -20.06 27.32
N GLY A 62 15.61 -18.81 27.59
CA GLY A 62 14.27 -18.27 27.38
C GLY A 62 14.15 -17.38 26.13
N ASP A 63 12.90 -17.03 25.80
CA ASP A 63 12.58 -16.03 24.77
C ASP A 63 13.14 -14.64 25.15
N PRO A 64 13.48 -13.78 24.17
CA PRO A 64 13.96 -12.44 24.45
C PRO A 64 12.99 -11.64 25.32
N THR A 65 13.52 -10.88 26.29
CA THR A 65 12.73 -10.01 27.15
C THR A 65 11.92 -9.01 26.30
N PRO A 66 10.58 -9.02 26.34
CA PRO A 66 9.78 -8.12 25.50
C PRO A 66 9.91 -6.66 25.95
N ILE A 67 9.86 -5.75 24.98
CA ILE A 67 9.84 -4.30 25.25
C ILE A 67 8.40 -3.88 25.57
N PRO A 68 8.11 -3.35 26.77
CA PRO A 68 6.75 -2.98 27.14
C PRO A 68 6.25 -1.77 26.34
N ALA A 69 4.96 -1.77 25.99
CA ALA A 69 4.32 -0.61 25.35
C ALA A 69 3.93 0.47 26.36
N ASN A 70 3.61 0.06 27.58
CA ASN A 70 3.14 0.91 28.66
C ASN A 70 3.99 0.69 29.92
N CYS A 71 4.13 1.73 30.72
CA CYS A 71 4.76 1.66 32.03
C CYS A 71 3.89 0.85 33.01
N GLU A 72 4.46 -0.15 33.69
CA GLU A 72 3.76 -0.93 34.72
C GLU A 72 3.36 -0.09 35.96
N GLY A 73 4.09 1.00 36.23
CA GLY A 73 3.84 1.86 37.40
C GLY A 73 2.74 2.91 37.18
N CYS A 74 2.83 3.68 36.09
CA CYS A 74 1.92 4.81 35.83
C CYS A 74 0.99 4.63 34.62
N GLY A 75 1.12 3.54 33.86
CA GLY A 75 0.31 3.25 32.68
C GLY A 75 0.63 4.08 31.43
N THR A 76 1.46 5.12 31.54
CA THR A 76 1.85 5.97 30.41
C THR A 76 2.53 5.13 29.32
N GLN A 77 2.16 5.39 28.07
CA GLN A 77 2.81 4.77 26.92
C GLN A 77 4.24 5.27 26.77
N PHE A 78 5.15 4.36 26.44
CA PHE A 78 6.50 4.74 26.11
C PHE A 78 6.58 5.43 24.73
N PRO A 79 7.60 6.27 24.49
CA PRO A 79 7.75 7.02 23.24
C PRO A 79 7.73 6.15 21.98
N TRP A 80 8.33 4.96 22.01
CA TRP A 80 8.31 4.03 20.87
C TRP A 80 6.92 3.46 20.58
N ALA A 81 6.09 3.27 21.61
CA ALA A 81 4.72 2.78 21.44
C ALA A 81 3.82 3.88 20.86
N GLN A 82 3.96 5.12 21.36
CA GLN A 82 3.29 6.29 20.79
C GLN A 82 3.66 6.49 19.34
N ARG A 83 4.96 6.48 19.01
CA ARG A 83 5.43 6.63 17.63
C ARG A 83 4.91 5.53 16.71
N LYS A 84 4.84 4.28 17.19
CA LYS A 84 4.24 3.17 16.43
C LYS A 84 2.75 3.39 16.17
N GLN A 85 2.02 3.96 17.14
CA GLN A 85 0.62 4.33 16.98
C GLN A 85 0.44 5.55 16.06
N GLU A 86 1.28 6.56 16.13
CA GLU A 86 1.28 7.72 15.22
C GLU A 86 1.60 7.30 13.78
N LEU A 87 2.56 6.39 13.60
CA LEU A 87 2.88 5.79 12.30
C LEU A 87 1.70 4.96 11.79
N ALA A 88 1.03 4.19 12.65
CA ALA A 88 -0.15 3.42 12.28
C ALA A 88 -1.38 4.31 12.01
N ALA A 89 -1.51 5.46 12.68
CA ALA A 89 -2.60 6.41 12.47
C ALA A 89 -2.38 7.31 11.25
N SER A 90 -1.11 7.59 10.91
CA SER A 90 -0.73 8.34 9.69
C SER A 90 -0.65 7.45 8.45
N ALA A 91 -0.39 6.15 8.63
CA ALA A 91 -0.69 5.13 7.64
C ALA A 91 -2.21 4.92 7.62
N GLY A 92 -2.92 5.83 6.93
CA GLY A 92 -4.36 5.68 6.69
C GLY A 92 -4.69 4.26 6.22
N ASP A 93 -5.88 3.79 6.57
CA ASP A 93 -6.33 2.45 6.21
C ASP A 93 -6.10 2.20 4.70
N PRO A 94 -5.33 1.17 4.30
CA PRO A 94 -5.10 0.84 2.90
C PRO A 94 -6.40 0.60 2.13
N THR A 95 -7.48 0.23 2.81
CA THR A 95 -8.83 0.14 2.24
C THR A 95 -9.60 1.47 2.23
N ALA A 96 -9.21 2.46 3.03
CA ALA A 96 -9.77 3.82 2.98
C ALA A 96 -9.18 4.69 1.86
N ASP A 97 -7.98 4.37 1.37
CA ASP A 97 -7.42 4.99 0.16
C ASP A 97 -7.81 4.16 -1.07
N GLY A 98 -9.09 4.25 -1.48
CA GLY A 98 -9.65 3.52 -2.62
C GLY A 98 -8.81 3.64 -3.91
N PHE A 99 -8.06 4.73 -4.06
CA PHE A 99 -7.14 4.91 -5.19
C PHE A 99 -5.91 3.99 -5.12
N LYS A 100 -5.27 3.86 -3.95
CA LYS A 100 -4.17 2.89 -3.76
C LYS A 100 -4.65 1.45 -3.83
N LEU A 101 -5.85 1.17 -3.32
CA LEU A 101 -6.45 -0.15 -3.44
C LEU A 101 -6.67 -0.50 -4.92
N LEU A 102 -7.16 0.44 -5.71
CA LEU A 102 -7.32 0.25 -7.15
C LEU A 102 -5.96 0.06 -7.87
N GLU A 103 -4.94 0.85 -7.54
CA GLU A 103 -3.57 0.64 -8.04
C GLU A 103 -3.08 -0.79 -7.72
N HIS A 104 -3.36 -1.28 -6.50
CA HIS A 104 -3.02 -2.63 -6.09
C HIS A 104 -3.77 -3.68 -6.92
N ILE A 105 -5.09 -3.57 -7.07
CA ILE A 105 -5.91 -4.48 -7.89
C ILE A 105 -5.35 -4.56 -9.33
N CYS A 106 -5.12 -3.41 -9.96
CA CYS A 106 -4.54 -3.32 -11.30
C CYS A 106 -3.15 -3.98 -11.39
N SER A 107 -2.27 -3.75 -10.40
CA SER A 107 -0.93 -4.35 -10.38
C SER A 107 -0.94 -5.89 -10.28
N ARG A 108 -1.98 -6.45 -9.68
CA ARG A 108 -2.17 -7.91 -9.49
C ARG A 108 -2.99 -8.55 -10.60
N PHE A 109 -3.59 -7.76 -11.48
CA PHE A 109 -4.52 -8.24 -12.52
C PHE A 109 -3.92 -9.36 -13.37
N HIS A 110 -2.69 -9.21 -13.88
CA HIS A 110 -2.05 -10.24 -14.70
C HIS A 110 -1.85 -11.58 -13.96
N LEU A 111 -1.67 -11.56 -12.64
CA LEU A 111 -1.54 -12.78 -11.86
C LEU A 111 -2.88 -13.51 -11.73
N VAL A 112 -3.97 -12.76 -11.57
CA VAL A 112 -5.33 -13.31 -11.60
C VAL A 112 -5.61 -13.92 -12.96
N THR A 113 -5.29 -13.23 -14.07
CA THR A 113 -5.52 -13.80 -15.41
C THR A 113 -4.69 -15.05 -15.66
N LYS A 114 -3.44 -15.12 -15.19
CA LYS A 114 -2.63 -16.35 -15.25
C LYS A 114 -3.23 -17.47 -14.41
N GLN A 115 -3.72 -17.17 -13.21
CA GLN A 115 -4.36 -18.18 -12.36
C GLN A 115 -5.64 -18.74 -13.00
N LEU A 116 -6.45 -17.89 -13.64
CA LEU A 116 -7.66 -18.34 -14.34
C LEU A 116 -7.34 -19.33 -15.46
N ARG A 117 -6.17 -19.21 -16.13
CA ARG A 117 -5.73 -20.16 -17.15
C ARG A 117 -5.34 -21.53 -16.58
N ASN A 118 -5.01 -21.63 -15.29
CA ASN A 118 -4.63 -22.89 -14.64
C ASN A 118 -5.87 -23.53 -13.97
N ARG A 119 -6.62 -24.31 -14.74
CA ARG A 119 -7.88 -24.92 -14.31
C ARG A 119 -7.71 -26.41 -14.02
N HIS A 120 -8.45 -26.89 -13.02
CA HIS A 120 -8.59 -28.32 -12.76
C HIS A 120 -9.29 -28.99 -13.94
N ASP A 121 -8.76 -30.13 -14.41
CA ASP A 121 -9.38 -31.03 -15.40
C ASP A 121 -9.73 -30.32 -16.72
N ASP A 122 -8.79 -29.50 -17.21
CA ASP A 122 -8.85 -28.79 -18.49
C ASP A 122 -10.16 -28.03 -18.76
N ARG A 123 -10.82 -27.57 -17.70
CA ARG A 123 -12.09 -26.85 -17.79
C ARG A 123 -11.92 -25.53 -18.54
N GLU A 124 -12.98 -25.14 -19.22
CA GLU A 124 -13.06 -23.85 -19.90
C GLU A 124 -12.86 -22.68 -18.92
N SER A 125 -12.10 -21.68 -19.37
CA SER A 125 -11.75 -20.49 -18.61
C SER A 125 -12.20 -19.23 -19.33
N LEU A 126 -12.36 -18.14 -18.55
CA LEU A 126 -12.36 -16.80 -19.10
C LEU A 126 -11.00 -16.54 -19.79
N ILE A 127 -11.03 -16.27 -21.10
CA ILE A 127 -9.85 -15.92 -21.88
C ILE A 127 -9.90 -14.42 -22.11
N VAL A 128 -8.90 -13.69 -21.62
CA VAL A 128 -8.81 -12.24 -21.82
C VAL A 128 -8.24 -11.95 -23.22
N ARG A 129 -9.11 -11.70 -24.20
CA ARG A 129 -8.75 -11.47 -25.61
C ARG A 129 -8.68 -9.99 -25.94
N ASP A 130 -9.64 -9.21 -25.48
CA ASP A 130 -9.78 -7.79 -25.80
C ASP A 130 -10.03 -6.91 -24.56
N GLU A 131 -10.35 -5.64 -24.81
CA GLU A 131 -10.63 -4.63 -23.78
C GLU A 131 -11.86 -4.98 -22.94
N TYR A 132 -12.89 -5.58 -23.55
CA TYR A 132 -14.12 -5.93 -22.85
C TYR A 132 -13.90 -7.10 -21.88
N ASP A 133 -13.09 -8.10 -22.26
CA ASP A 133 -12.74 -9.18 -21.32
C ASP A 133 -11.92 -8.66 -20.13
N VAL A 134 -11.09 -7.62 -20.34
CA VAL A 134 -10.37 -6.95 -19.26
C VAL A 134 -11.35 -6.24 -18.34
N GLN A 135 -12.32 -5.51 -18.92
CA GLN A 135 -13.37 -4.82 -18.18
C GLN A 135 -14.20 -5.80 -17.34
N ASP A 136 -14.65 -6.91 -17.90
CA ASP A 136 -15.46 -7.91 -17.20
C ASP A 136 -14.74 -8.48 -15.97
N LEU A 137 -13.47 -8.89 -16.14
CA LEU A 137 -12.68 -9.41 -15.02
C LEU A 137 -12.37 -8.32 -14.00
N LEU A 138 -12.02 -7.11 -14.45
CA LEU A 138 -11.71 -6.00 -13.55
C LEU A 138 -12.95 -5.64 -12.73
N HIS A 139 -14.11 -5.53 -13.35
CA HIS A 139 -15.38 -5.24 -12.67
C HIS A 139 -15.67 -6.27 -11.58
N ALA A 140 -15.44 -7.56 -11.84
CA ALA A 140 -15.60 -8.60 -10.82
C ALA A 140 -14.67 -8.40 -9.62
N LEU A 141 -13.43 -7.94 -9.84
CA LEU A 141 -12.49 -7.62 -8.77
C LEU A 141 -12.88 -6.35 -8.00
N LEU A 142 -13.40 -5.33 -8.69
CA LEU A 142 -13.85 -4.08 -8.08
C LEU A 142 -15.02 -4.31 -7.11
N LYS A 143 -15.95 -5.21 -7.46
CA LYS A 143 -17.11 -5.57 -6.62
C LYS A 143 -16.75 -6.17 -5.25
N ILE A 144 -15.50 -6.55 -5.03
CA ILE A 144 -15.02 -7.01 -3.72
C ILE A 144 -14.90 -5.84 -2.74
N HIS A 145 -14.64 -4.64 -3.24
CA HIS A 145 -14.17 -3.51 -2.44
C HIS A 145 -14.99 -2.23 -2.60
N PHE A 146 -15.77 -2.08 -3.68
CA PHE A 146 -16.50 -0.86 -3.99
C PHE A 146 -17.99 -1.17 -4.16
N ASP A 147 -18.85 -0.34 -3.55
CA ASP A 147 -20.31 -0.55 -3.51
C ASP A 147 -21.06 0.11 -4.69
N ASP A 148 -20.78 1.39 -5.02
CA ASP A 148 -21.40 2.12 -6.16
C ASP A 148 -20.44 2.19 -7.37
N ILE A 149 -20.38 1.09 -8.12
CA ILE A 149 -19.67 0.98 -9.40
C ILE A 149 -20.66 1.18 -10.54
N ARG A 150 -20.47 2.24 -11.34
CA ARG A 150 -21.31 2.55 -12.50
C ARG A 150 -20.56 2.22 -13.79
N PRO A 151 -20.86 1.08 -14.44
CA PRO A 151 -20.30 0.78 -15.74
C PRO A 151 -20.96 1.67 -16.79
N GLU A 152 -20.20 2.02 -17.83
CA GLU A 152 -20.75 2.64 -19.04
C GLU A 152 -21.49 3.98 -18.81
N GLU A 153 -21.06 4.79 -17.82
CA GLU A 153 -21.67 6.10 -17.51
C GLU A 153 -21.31 7.15 -18.58
N TRP A 154 -22.28 7.96 -18.99
CA TRP A 154 -22.06 9.03 -19.97
C TRP A 154 -21.44 10.28 -19.34
N THR A 155 -20.40 10.82 -19.97
CA THR A 155 -19.81 12.10 -19.56
C THR A 155 -20.62 13.28 -20.10
N PRO A 156 -20.57 14.43 -19.41
CA PRO A 156 -20.96 15.71 -20.02
C PRO A 156 -20.22 15.93 -21.35
N SER A 157 -20.85 16.67 -22.27
CA SER A 157 -20.23 17.02 -23.54
C SER A 157 -18.97 17.86 -23.29
N TYR A 158 -17.83 17.37 -23.78
CA TYR A 158 -16.56 18.08 -23.79
C TYR A 158 -16.10 18.29 -25.23
N ALA A 159 -15.77 19.53 -25.59
CA ALA A 159 -15.40 19.90 -26.96
C ALA A 159 -16.41 19.44 -28.04
N GLY A 160 -17.70 19.37 -27.69
CA GLY A 160 -18.79 18.96 -28.60
C GLY A 160 -18.98 17.45 -28.74
N ALA A 161 -18.28 16.63 -27.95
CA ALA A 161 -18.45 15.18 -27.92
C ALA A 161 -18.75 14.69 -26.50
N SER A 162 -19.75 13.82 -26.36
CA SER A 162 -19.92 12.99 -25.15
C SER A 162 -19.20 11.66 -25.37
N SER A 163 -18.59 11.13 -24.32
CA SER A 163 -18.14 9.73 -24.34
C SER A 163 -18.64 9.00 -23.12
N ARG A 164 -18.43 7.70 -23.15
CA ARG A 164 -18.84 6.79 -22.11
C ARG A 164 -17.59 6.31 -21.40
N VAL A 165 -17.56 6.40 -20.08
CA VAL A 165 -16.45 5.89 -19.28
C VAL A 165 -16.63 4.38 -19.07
N ASP A 166 -15.55 3.65 -18.85
CA ASP A 166 -15.66 2.22 -18.57
C ASP A 166 -16.25 1.98 -17.19
N PHE A 167 -15.68 2.60 -16.14
CA PHE A 167 -16.23 2.56 -14.78
C PHE A 167 -16.13 3.92 -14.09
N LEU A 168 -17.19 4.29 -13.37
CA LEU A 168 -17.18 5.34 -12.37
C LEU A 168 -17.41 4.73 -10.99
N LEU A 169 -16.40 4.83 -10.11
CA LEU A 169 -16.52 4.54 -8.68
C LEU A 169 -17.04 5.81 -8.00
N LYS A 170 -18.37 5.85 -7.79
CA LYS A 170 -19.09 7.11 -7.56
C LYS A 170 -18.76 7.74 -6.21
N GLU A 171 -18.67 6.93 -5.15
CA GLU A 171 -18.40 7.43 -3.80
C GLU A 171 -16.95 7.91 -3.67
N GLU A 172 -16.03 7.22 -4.34
CA GLU A 172 -14.60 7.50 -4.35
C GLU A 172 -14.23 8.63 -5.33
N GLN A 173 -15.15 9.00 -6.22
CA GLN A 173 -14.95 9.97 -7.30
C GLN A 173 -13.77 9.60 -8.21
N ILE A 174 -13.66 8.30 -8.51
CA ILE A 174 -12.60 7.71 -9.34
C ILE A 174 -13.21 7.22 -10.66
N ILE A 175 -12.70 7.69 -11.79
CA ILE A 175 -12.95 7.06 -13.08
C ILE A 175 -11.87 6.04 -13.36
N VAL A 176 -12.25 4.88 -13.89
CA VAL A 176 -11.34 3.85 -14.40
C VAL A 176 -11.54 3.74 -15.91
N GLU A 177 -10.47 3.95 -16.66
CA GLU A 177 -10.39 3.76 -18.11
C GLU A 177 -9.52 2.53 -18.40
N VAL A 178 -10.01 1.61 -19.21
CA VAL A 178 -9.38 0.32 -19.49
C VAL A 178 -8.95 0.27 -20.95
N LYS A 179 -7.68 -0.08 -21.19
CA LYS A 179 -7.17 -0.43 -22.52
C LYS A 179 -6.52 -1.80 -22.48
N LYS A 180 -6.59 -2.54 -23.59
CA LYS A 180 -5.77 -3.72 -23.83
C LYS A 180 -4.95 -3.50 -25.08
N THR A 181 -3.64 -3.69 -24.97
CA THR A 181 -2.79 -3.59 -26.15
C THR A 181 -3.07 -4.73 -27.13
N ARG A 182 -2.77 -4.44 -28.39
CA ARG A 182 -2.81 -5.38 -29.51
C ARG A 182 -1.89 -4.88 -30.61
N GLU A 183 -1.73 -5.66 -31.67
CA GLU A 183 -0.86 -5.31 -32.79
C GLU A 183 -1.16 -3.92 -33.38
N SER A 184 -2.43 -3.51 -33.44
CA SER A 184 -2.84 -2.18 -33.92
C SER A 184 -2.81 -1.07 -32.86
N LEU A 185 -2.75 -1.42 -31.58
CA LEU A 185 -2.85 -0.50 -30.44
C LEU A 185 -1.62 -0.63 -29.53
N LYS A 186 -0.53 0.01 -29.97
CA LYS A 186 0.78 0.05 -29.29
C LYS A 186 0.97 1.37 -28.52
N ALA A 187 2.13 1.54 -27.89
CA ALA A 187 2.48 2.69 -27.04
C ALA A 187 2.02 4.06 -27.57
N ARG A 188 2.31 4.37 -28.84
CA ARG A 188 1.91 5.65 -29.45
C ARG A 188 0.40 5.86 -29.45
N HIS A 189 -0.35 4.89 -29.98
CA HIS A 189 -1.80 4.99 -30.10
C HIS A 189 -2.48 4.97 -28.72
N ILE A 190 -1.94 4.20 -27.77
CA ILE A 190 -2.38 4.23 -26.37
C ILE A 190 -2.20 5.63 -25.79
N GLY A 191 -1.01 6.23 -25.93
CA GLY A 191 -0.74 7.58 -25.44
C GLY A 191 -1.68 8.62 -26.06
N GLU A 192 -1.86 8.59 -27.38
CA GLU A 192 -2.77 9.50 -28.09
C GLU A 192 -4.23 9.39 -27.58
N GLN A 193 -4.72 8.17 -27.36
CA GLN A 193 -6.07 7.96 -26.80
C GLN A 193 -6.17 8.42 -25.34
N LEU A 194 -5.22 8.02 -24.50
CA LEU A 194 -5.25 8.37 -23.08
C LEU A 194 -5.16 9.89 -22.85
N ILE A 195 -4.43 10.63 -23.67
CA ILE A 195 -4.40 12.10 -23.59
C ILE A 195 -5.80 12.70 -23.78
N VAL A 196 -6.55 12.19 -24.76
CA VAL A 196 -7.93 12.62 -25.04
C VAL A 196 -8.85 12.24 -23.89
N ASP A 197 -8.74 11.01 -23.39
CA ASP A 197 -9.56 10.48 -22.30
C ASP A 197 -9.31 11.28 -21.01
N ILE A 198 -8.04 11.56 -20.66
CA ILE A 198 -7.65 12.39 -19.51
C ILE A 198 -8.27 13.79 -19.61
N ALA A 199 -8.14 14.45 -20.76
CA ALA A 199 -8.67 15.80 -20.95
C ALA A 199 -10.21 15.84 -20.83
N ARG A 200 -10.89 14.82 -21.37
CA ARG A 200 -12.34 14.71 -21.33
C ARG A 200 -12.86 14.43 -19.92
N TYR A 201 -12.27 13.48 -19.22
CA TYR A 201 -12.75 13.03 -17.91
C TYR A 201 -12.46 14.01 -16.79
N ARG A 202 -11.44 14.86 -16.95
CA ARG A 202 -11.21 16.00 -16.04
C ARG A 202 -12.41 16.96 -15.94
N ALA A 203 -13.26 17.02 -16.97
CA ALA A 203 -14.46 17.85 -16.97
C ALA A 203 -15.68 17.17 -16.31
N HIS A 204 -15.56 15.90 -15.90
CA HIS A 204 -16.66 15.17 -15.26
C HIS A 204 -16.83 15.62 -13.79
N PRO A 205 -18.05 15.99 -13.35
CA PRO A 205 -18.26 16.58 -12.02
C PRO A 205 -17.89 15.64 -10.86
N ASP A 206 -17.98 14.34 -11.09
CA ASP A 206 -17.64 13.30 -10.12
C ASP A 206 -16.27 12.66 -10.34
N CYS A 207 -15.37 13.32 -11.08
CA CYS A 207 -14.03 12.79 -11.33
C CYS A 207 -12.97 13.67 -10.67
N LYS A 208 -12.48 13.22 -9.51
CA LYS A 208 -11.30 13.81 -8.85
C LYS A 208 -10.04 13.00 -9.12
N LYS A 209 -10.20 11.72 -9.42
CA LYS A 209 -9.07 10.85 -9.76
C LYS A 209 -9.40 9.99 -10.97
N LEU A 210 -8.39 9.71 -11.77
CA LEU A 210 -8.50 8.87 -12.96
C LEU A 210 -7.41 7.79 -12.92
N ILE A 211 -7.82 6.52 -13.05
CA ILE A 211 -6.90 5.42 -13.32
C ILE A 211 -7.07 4.99 -14.78
N CYS A 212 -6.00 5.10 -15.56
CA CYS A 212 -5.91 4.51 -16.89
C CYS A 212 -5.17 3.17 -16.77
N PHE A 213 -5.91 2.08 -16.78
CA PHE A 213 -5.37 0.73 -16.70
C PHE A 213 -5.13 0.15 -18.11
N VAL A 214 -3.87 -0.06 -18.47
CA VAL A 214 -3.46 -0.65 -19.73
C VAL A 214 -2.97 -2.07 -19.50
N TYR A 215 -3.72 -3.06 -19.95
CA TYR A 215 -3.31 -4.47 -19.92
C TYR A 215 -2.49 -4.81 -21.17
N ASP A 216 -1.19 -5.06 -20.98
CA ASP A 216 -0.22 -5.36 -22.04
C ASP A 216 0.45 -6.73 -21.88
N PRO A 217 -0.30 -7.85 -21.88
CA PRO A 217 0.27 -9.17 -21.61
C PRO A 217 1.28 -9.64 -22.66
N GLU A 218 1.31 -9.02 -23.84
CA GLU A 218 2.23 -9.35 -24.93
C GLU A 218 3.44 -8.40 -25.03
N GLY A 219 3.50 -7.33 -24.23
CA GLY A 219 4.63 -6.39 -24.23
C GLY A 219 4.72 -5.49 -25.47
N TRP A 220 3.58 -5.04 -26.01
CA TRP A 220 3.53 -4.09 -27.13
C TRP A 220 4.01 -2.68 -26.77
N VAL A 221 4.08 -2.35 -25.48
CA VAL A 221 4.66 -1.11 -24.96
C VAL A 221 6.08 -1.39 -24.47
N ASN A 222 7.08 -1.08 -25.31
CA ASN A 222 8.49 -1.36 -25.02
C ASN A 222 9.03 -0.65 -23.76
N ASN A 223 8.61 0.60 -23.50
CA ASN A 223 9.01 1.37 -22.32
C ASN A 223 7.77 1.83 -21.55
N PRO A 224 7.15 0.93 -20.77
CA PRO A 224 5.92 1.26 -20.04
C PRO A 224 6.16 2.37 -19.01
N TRP A 225 7.32 2.36 -18.34
CA TRP A 225 7.69 3.35 -17.34
C TRP A 225 7.74 4.78 -17.91
N GLY A 226 8.28 4.95 -19.13
CA GLY A 226 8.30 6.26 -19.79
C GLY A 226 6.90 6.78 -20.10
N LEU A 227 6.04 5.92 -20.67
CA LEU A 227 4.67 6.31 -20.98
C LEU A 227 3.85 6.61 -19.72
N GLU A 228 4.03 5.81 -18.65
CA GLU A 228 3.44 6.09 -17.33
C GLU A 228 3.93 7.45 -16.81
N SER A 229 5.24 7.74 -16.84
CA SER A 229 5.77 9.00 -16.30
C SER A 229 5.32 10.23 -17.07
N ASP A 230 5.16 10.12 -18.39
CA ASP A 230 4.76 11.24 -19.25
C ASP A 230 3.30 11.66 -19.03
N LEU A 231 2.44 10.68 -18.71
CA LEU A 231 0.99 10.87 -18.57
C LEU A 231 0.53 11.03 -17.11
N ASN A 232 1.27 10.48 -16.14
CA ASN A 232 0.96 10.63 -14.72
C ASN A 232 0.99 12.11 -14.31
N ARG A 233 -0.06 12.56 -13.61
CA ARG A 233 -0.20 13.95 -13.15
C ARG A 233 -0.83 13.98 -11.78
N LYS A 234 -0.43 14.95 -10.96
CA LYS A 234 -1.07 15.24 -9.68
C LYS A 234 -1.21 16.75 -9.54
N ASP A 235 -2.42 17.23 -9.81
CA ASP A 235 -2.82 18.61 -9.59
C ASP A 235 -3.63 18.68 -8.27
N ASN A 236 -3.93 19.89 -7.79
CA ASN A 236 -4.69 20.08 -6.53
C ASN A 236 -6.08 19.43 -6.57
N ASP A 237 -6.74 19.49 -7.73
CA ASP A 237 -8.15 19.08 -7.88
C ASP A 237 -8.33 17.78 -8.70
N PHE A 238 -7.23 17.27 -9.28
CA PHE A 238 -7.28 16.13 -10.19
C PHE A 238 -5.99 15.31 -10.18
N GLU A 239 -6.09 14.00 -9.94
CA GLU A 239 -4.97 13.06 -9.95
C GLU A 239 -5.15 11.98 -11.02
N VAL A 240 -4.15 11.79 -11.88
CA VAL A 240 -4.14 10.78 -12.94
C VAL A 240 -3.04 9.76 -12.68
N ARG A 241 -3.42 8.49 -12.68
CA ARG A 241 -2.48 7.36 -12.70
C ARG A 241 -2.70 6.46 -13.92
N VAL A 242 -1.70 6.38 -14.77
CA VAL A 242 -1.57 5.37 -15.82
C VAL A 242 -0.78 4.19 -15.25
N LEU A 243 -1.32 2.99 -15.44
CA LEU A 243 -0.72 1.72 -15.02
C LEU A 243 -0.66 0.77 -16.21
N ILE A 244 0.54 0.35 -16.61
CA ILE A 244 0.75 -0.60 -17.68
C ILE A 244 1.23 -1.92 -17.06
N VAL A 245 0.44 -2.98 -17.24
CA VAL A 245 0.60 -4.27 -16.54
C VAL A 245 0.48 -5.43 -17.53
N PRO A 246 1.33 -6.47 -17.44
CA PRO A 246 2.41 -6.66 -16.47
C PRO A 246 3.66 -5.83 -16.78
N LYS A 247 4.53 -5.69 -15.78
CA LYS A 247 5.85 -5.06 -15.93
C LYS A 247 6.92 -6.15 -16.15
N GLY A 248 7.97 -5.82 -16.91
CA GLY A 248 9.16 -6.67 -17.06
C GLY A 248 9.16 -7.61 -18.26
N HIS A 249 8.64 -7.15 -19.40
CA HIS A 249 8.87 -7.77 -20.71
C HIS A 249 10.30 -7.52 -21.21
#